data_AF-A0A356X3Y9-F1
#
_entry.id   AF-A0A356X3Y9-F1
#
_cell.length_a   1.000
_cell.length_b   1.000
_cell.length_c   1.000
_cell.angle_alpha   90.00
_cell.angle_beta   90.00
_cell.angle_gamma   90.00
#
_symmetry.space_group_name_H-M   'P 1'
#
loop_
_entity.id
_entity.type
_entity.pdbx_description
1 polymer ?
#
loop_
_entity_poly.entity_id
_entity_poly.type
_entity_poly.pdbx_seq_one_letter_code
_entity_poly.pdbx_strand_id
1 'polypeptide(L)' 'FICGIFFVETLSVIIQTGYFKYTKFKYGEGRRVFLMTPIHHHYEKKGWPEQKIVVRFWIITVLLGILSLLTLKIR' A
#
# COMPACT_ATOMS: atom_id res chain seq x y z
N PHE A 1 3.75 14.65 4.56
CA PHE A 1 2.93 13.43 4.66
C PHE A 1 1.91 13.26 3.52
N ILE A 2 1.74 14.25 2.63
CA ILE A 2 0.71 14.26 1.57
C ILE A 2 0.78 13.02 0.63
N CYS A 3 1.99 12.51 0.33
CA CYS A 3 2.17 11.34 -0.53
C CYS A 3 2.23 9.99 0.23
N GLY A 4 1.77 9.94 1.49
CA GLY A 4 1.94 8.75 2.33
C GLY A 4 1.29 7.48 1.76
N ILE A 5 0.12 7.60 1.13
CA ILE A 5 -0.53 6.45 0.47
C ILE A 5 0.26 5.96 -0.73
N PHE A 6 0.77 6.85 -1.58
CA PHE A 6 1.61 6.49 -2.73
C PHE A 6 2.90 5.76 -2.29
N PHE A 7 3.46 6.18 -1.15
CA PHE A 7 4.61 5.51 -0.55
C PHE A 7 4.27 4.08 -0.10
N VAL A 8 3.14 3.89 0.59
CA VAL A 8 2.67 2.55 0.99
C VAL A 8 2.38 1.66 -0.21
N GLU A 9 1.76 2.21 -1.27
CA GLU A 9 1.51 1.48 -2.51
C GLU A 9 2.81 0.98 -3.15
N THR A 10 3.80 1.86 -3.27
CA THR A 10 5.12 1.51 -3.83
C THR A 10 5.84 0.49 -2.96
N LEU A 11 5.81 0.67 -1.63
CA LEU A 11 6.39 -0.28 -0.69
C LEU A 11 5.75 -1.67 -0.80
N SER A 12 4.44 -1.75 -1.02
CA SER A 12 3.75 -3.04 -1.18
C SER A 12 4.32 -3.82 -2.37
N VAL A 13 4.59 -3.14 -3.49
CA VAL A 13 5.17 -3.73 -4.70
C VAL A 13 6.62 -4.16 -4.46
N ILE A 14 7.43 -3.34 -3.79
CA ILE A 14 8.82 -3.67 -3.46
C ILE A 14 8.89 -4.93 -2.57
N ILE A 15 8.07 -4.98 -1.52
CA ILE A 15 8.02 -6.13 -0.61
C ILE A 15 7.57 -7.38 -1.36
N GLN A 16 6.51 -7.29 -2.17
CA GLN A 16 5.98 -8.42 -2.91
C GLN A 16 6.98 -8.98 -3.92
N THR A 17 7.58 -8.11 -4.73
CA THR A 17 8.55 -8.53 -5.76
C THR A 17 9.84 -9.04 -5.13
N GLY A 18 10.34 -8.39 -4.08
CA GLY A 18 11.50 -8.84 -3.31
C GLY A 18 11.27 -10.21 -2.67
N TYR A 19 10.13 -10.41 -2.01
CA TYR A 19 9.79 -11.68 -1.37
C TYR A 19 9.56 -12.80 -2.39
N PHE A 20 8.88 -12.51 -3.50
CA PHE A 20 8.67 -13.48 -4.57
C PHE A 20 10.00 -13.93 -5.19
N LYS A 21 10.93 -13.00 -5.43
CA LYS A 21 12.27 -13.32 -5.95
C LYS A 21 13.10 -14.12 -4.95
N TYR A 22 13.09 -13.73 -3.68
CA TYR A 22 13.82 -14.43 -2.61
C TYR A 22 13.30 -15.86 -2.42
N THR A 23 11.99 -16.05 -2.35
CA THR A 23 11.39 -17.37 -2.14
C THR A 23 11.56 -18.27 -3.35
N LYS A 24 11.45 -17.73 -4.57
CA LYS A 24 11.77 -18.47 -5.80
C LYS A 24 13.23 -18.93 -5.82
N PHE A 25 14.16 -18.08 -5.39
CA PHE A 25 15.59 -18.43 -5.33
C PHE A 25 15.89 -19.50 -4.25
N LYS A 26 15.27 -19.38 -3.07
CA LYS A 26 15.58 -20.26 -1.92
C LYS A 26 14.83 -21.59 -1.93
N TYR A 27 13.59 -21.61 -2.41
CA TYR A 27 12.69 -22.76 -2.30
C TYR A 27 12.21 -23.29 -3.66
N GLY A 28 12.67 -22.72 -4.78
CA GLY A 28 12.23 -23.07 -6.13
C GLY A 28 10.83 -22.55 -6.51
N GLU A 29 9.98 -22.28 -5.51
CA GLU A 29 8.62 -21.76 -5.68
C GLU A 29 8.51 -20.31 -5.20
N GLY A 30 7.92 -19.46 -6.04
CA GLY A 30 7.64 -18.07 -5.69
C GLY A 30 6.42 -17.96 -4.79
N ARG A 31 6.63 -17.56 -3.53
CA ARG A 31 5.55 -17.28 -2.58
C ARG A 31 5.18 -15.80 -2.60
N ARG A 32 3.92 -15.48 -2.37
CA ARG A 32 3.36 -14.13 -2.40
C ARG A 32 2.93 -13.73 -0.99
N VAL A 33 3.22 -12.50 -0.56
CA VAL A 33 2.79 -11.95 0.74
C VAL A 33 1.38 -11.39 0.63
N PHE A 34 1.13 -10.62 -0.43
CA PHE A 34 -0.18 -10.08 -0.77
C PHE A 34 -0.82 -10.90 -1.89
N LEU A 35 -2.16 -11.02 -1.85
CA LEU A 35 -2.95 -11.64 -2.93
C LEU A 35 -2.67 -11.01 -4.31
N MET A 36 -2.54 -9.69 -4.34
CA MET A 36 -2.17 -8.89 -5.50
C MET A 36 -1.55 -7.58 -5.00
N THR A 37 -0.60 -7.05 -5.76
CA THR A 37 -0.05 -5.71 -5.55
C THR A 37 -0.26 -4.90 -6.81
N PRO A 38 -0.48 -3.58 -6.75
CA PRO A 38 -0.50 -2.71 -5.55
C PRO A 38 -1.62 -3.00 -4.51
N ILE A 39 -1.55 -2.39 -3.32
CA ILE A 39 -2.35 -2.78 -2.14
C ILE A 39 -3.86 -2.55 -2.33
N HIS A 40 -4.30 -1.61 -3.17
CA HIS A 40 -5.72 -1.48 -3.49
C HIS A 40 -6.28 -2.74 -4.18
N HIS A 41 -5.54 -3.33 -5.13
CA HIS A 41 -5.95 -4.59 -5.78
C HIS A 41 -5.95 -5.78 -4.81
N HIS A 42 -5.16 -5.74 -3.74
CA HIS A 42 -5.25 -6.73 -2.66
C HIS A 42 -6.65 -6.75 -2.05
N TYR A 43 -7.21 -5.56 -1.78
CA TYR A 43 -8.55 -5.43 -1.20
C TYR A 43 -9.65 -5.77 -2.20
N GLU A 44 -9.49 -5.44 -3.48
CA GLU A 44 -10.42 -5.87 -4.53
C GLU A 44 -10.50 -7.39 -4.63
N LYS A 45 -9.35 -8.08 -4.64
CA LYS A 45 -9.30 -9.55 -4.59
C LYS A 45 -9.90 -10.15 -3.32
N LYS A 46 -9.99 -9.37 -2.24
CA LYS A 46 -10.67 -9.74 -1.00
C LYS A 46 -12.19 -9.53 -1.07
N GLY A 47 -12.71 -9.10 -2.21
CA GLY A 47 -14.15 -8.90 -2.46
C GLY A 47 -14.66 -7.51 -2.11
N TRP A 48 -13.78 -6.51 -1.96
CA TRP A 48 -14.21 -5.15 -1.64
C TRP A 48 -14.54 -4.36 -2.92
N PRO A 49 -15.64 -3.59 -2.94
CA PRO A 49 -15.93 -2.69 -4.05
C PRO A 49 -14.84 -1.62 -4.17
N GLU A 50 -14.39 -1.34 -5.39
CA GLU A 50 -13.37 -0.33 -5.69
C GLU A 50 -13.69 1.03 -5.06
N GLN A 51 -14.93 1.50 -5.22
CA GLN A 51 -15.39 2.76 -4.63
C GLN A 51 -15.19 2.82 -3.11
N LYS A 52 -15.43 1.70 -2.40
CA LYS A 52 -15.25 1.62 -0.95
C LYS A 52 -13.78 1.73 -0.55
N ILE A 53 -12.88 1.19 -1.36
CA ILE A 53 -11.43 1.25 -1.16
C ILE A 53 -10.93 2.68 -1.39
N VAL A 54 -11.32 3.28 -2.52
CA VAL A 54 -10.95 4.65 -2.90
C VAL A 54 -11.36 5.65 -1.81
N VAL A 55 -12.60 5.58 -1.32
CA VAL A 55 -13.08 6.47 -0.25
C VAL A 55 -12.27 6.31 1.03
N ARG A 56 -11.92 5.07 1.42
CA ARG A 56 -11.09 4.83 2.61
C ARG A 56 -9.68 5.37 2.46
N PHE A 57 -9.10 5.23 1.27
CA PHE A 57 -7.78 5.78 0.98
C PHE A 57 -7.82 7.31 1.02
N TRP A 58 -8.87 7.93 0.48
CA TRP A 58 -9.04 9.38 0.59
C TRP A 58 -9.11 9.87 2.03
N ILE A 59 -9.86 9.19 2.91
CA ILE A 59 -9.90 9.54 4.34
C ILE A 59 -8.49 9.52 4.96
N ILE A 60 -7.70 8.48 4.68
CA ILE A 60 -6.32 8.37 5.18
C ILE A 60 -5.44 9.49 4.60
N THR A 61 -5.55 9.79 3.30
CA THR A 61 -4.81 10.88 2.65
C THR A 61 -5.12 12.24 3.29
N VAL A 62 -6.40 12.52 3.56
CA VAL A 62 -6.81 13.77 4.23
C VAL A 62 -6.25 13.86 5.64
N LEU A 63 -6.32 12.78 6.43
CA LEU A 63 -5.73 12.73 7.77
C LEU A 63 -4.22 12.98 7.76
N LEU A 64 -3.50 12.34 6.84
CA LEU A 64 -2.07 12.56 6.64
C LEU A 64 -1.77 13.98 6.14
N GLY A 65 -2.65 14.56 5.32
CA GLY A 65 -2.58 15.95 4.87
C GLY A 65 -2.69 16.93 6.04
N ILE A 66 -3.68 16.74 6.92
CA ILE A 66 -3.87 17.55 8.14
C ILE A 66 -2.64 17.43 9.06
N LEU A 67 -2.14 16.22 9.29
CA LEU A 67 -0.90 16.02 10.05
C LEU A 67 0.28 16.77 9.42
N SER A 68 0.39 16.76 8.08
CA SER A 68 1.41 17.52 7.36
C SER A 68 1.32 19.02 7.60
N LEU A 69 0.11 19.57 7.65
CA LEU A 69 -0.11 20.99 7.96
C LEU A 69 0.21 21.32 9.42
N LEU A 70 -0.16 20.44 10.36
CA LEU A 70 0.16 20.59 11.77
C LEU A 70 1.67 20.58 12.02
N THR A 71 2.42 19.65 11.41
CA THR A 71 3.88 19.62 11.50
C THR A 71 4.52 20.90 10.96
N LEU A 72 3.94 21.48 9.89
CA LEU A 72 4.46 22.71 9.29
C LEU A 72 4.26 23.94 10.19
N LYS A 73 3.22 23.93 11.03
CA LYS A 73 2.89 25.00 12.00
C LYS A 73 3.68 24.90 13.32
N ILE A 74 4.38 23.79 13.55
CA ILE A 74 5.22 23.53 14.74
C ILE A 74 6.63 24.13 14.59
N ARG A 75 6.91 24.80 13.45
CA ARG A 75 8.15 25.55 13.23
C ARG A 75 7.94 27.06 13.29
#